data_AF-A0A2D7JEC9-F1
#
_entry.id   AF-A0A2D7JEC9-F1
#
_cell.length_a   1.000
_cell.length_b   1.000
_cell.length_c   1.000
_cell.angle_alpha   90.00
_cell.angle_beta   90.00
_cell.angle_gamma   90.00
#
_symmetry.space_group_name_H-M   'P 1'
#
loop_
_entity.id
_entity.type
_entity.pdbx_description
1 polymer ?
#
loop_
_entity_poly.entity_id
_entity_poly.type
_entity_poly.pdbx_seq_one_letter_code
_entity_poly.pdbx_strand_id
1 'polypeptide(L)'
;MIRLFCLSLGLLLLMVQPALASPGLCTGPVCADGITRSAKNHWQLVLRLNDQQGHREKVVMNCRAGQLSPMSGPVDRAYATAIGLRACRLAGEDA
;
A
#
# COMPACT_ATOMS: atom_id res chain seq x y z
N MET A 1 15.01 -37.77 25.80
CA MET A 1 15.55 -36.48 25.30
C MET A 1 14.75 -35.95 24.10
N ILE A 2 14.53 -36.72 23.02
CA ILE A 2 13.75 -36.29 21.84
C ILE A 2 12.33 -35.79 22.15
N ARG A 3 11.60 -36.44 23.05
CA ARG A 3 10.22 -36.04 23.39
C ARG A 3 10.11 -34.68 24.07
N LEU A 4 11.06 -34.32 24.93
CA LEU A 4 11.11 -32.98 25.53
C LEU A 4 11.44 -31.92 24.48
N PHE A 5 12.34 -32.24 23.55
CA PHE A 5 12.76 -31.32 22.50
C PHE A 5 11.60 -30.98 21.55
N CYS A 6 10.77 -31.96 21.17
CA CYS A 6 9.58 -31.71 20.36
C CYS A 6 8.54 -30.87 21.10
N LEU A 7 8.36 -31.09 22.41
CA LEU A 7 7.41 -30.35 23.23
C LEU A 7 7.83 -28.88 23.39
N SER A 8 9.12 -28.64 23.62
CA SER A 8 9.66 -27.29 23.67
C SER A 8 9.59 -26.57 22.32
N LEU A 9 9.81 -27.28 21.21
CA LEU A 9 9.72 -26.69 19.87
C LEU A 9 8.27 -26.34 19.49
N GLY A 10 7.32 -27.20 19.84
CA GLY A 10 5.90 -26.95 19.61
C GLY A 10 5.39 -25.73 20.39
N LEU A 11 5.83 -25.58 21.65
CA LEU A 11 5.48 -24.42 22.47
C LEU A 11 6.08 -23.11 21.94
N LEU A 12 7.29 -23.18 21.36
CA LEU A 12 7.94 -22.03 20.75
C LEU A 12 7.18 -21.52 19.50
N LEU A 13 6.65 -22.43 18.69
CA LEU A 13 5.89 -22.09 17.48
C LEU A 13 4.54 -21.44 17.80
N LEU A 14 3.92 -21.80 18.92
CA LEU A 14 2.68 -21.17 19.41
C LEU A 14 2.88 -19.72 19.87
N MET A 15 4.12 -19.34 20.20
CA MET A 15 4.47 -17.98 20.62
C MET A 15 4.85 -17.07 19.44
N VAL A 16 4.90 -17.59 18.22
CA VAL A 16 5.14 -16.78 17.02
C VAL A 16 3.85 -16.07 16.66
N GLN A 17 3.75 -14.78 16.99
CA GLN A 17 2.64 -13.96 16.50
C GLN A 17 2.72 -13.82 14.98
N PRO A 18 1.59 -13.89 14.26
CA PRO A 18 1.58 -13.64 12.83
C PRO A 18 2.10 -12.22 12.59
N ALA A 19 3.18 -12.10 11.83
CA ALA A 19 3.63 -10.81 11.34
C ALA A 19 2.56 -10.28 10.37
N LEU A 20 1.70 -9.39 10.85
CA LEU A 20 0.85 -8.61 9.97
C LEU A 20 1.77 -7.73 9.14
N ALA A 21 1.90 -8.05 7.85
CA ALA A 21 2.65 -7.21 6.93
C ALA A 21 2.14 -5.78 7.09
N SER A 22 3.05 -4.86 7.41
CA SER A 22 2.78 -3.42 7.43
C SER A 22 2.04 -3.07 6.14
N PRO A 23 1.01 -2.20 6.17
CA PRO A 23 0.28 -1.77 4.98
C PRO A 23 1.21 -0.95 4.05
N GLY A 24 2.15 -1.58 3.37
CA GLY A 24 3.15 -0.93 2.53
C GLY A 24 3.81 0.29 3.18
N LEU A 25 4.15 1.29 2.37
CA LEU A 25 4.68 2.58 2.79
C LEU A 25 3.50 3.55 3.03
N CYS A 26 3.25 3.94 4.27
CA CYS A 26 2.18 4.89 4.62
C CYS A 26 2.73 6.26 5.01
N THR A 27 1.98 7.30 4.68
CA THR A 27 2.14 8.65 5.23
C THR A 27 0.75 9.24 5.48
N GLY A 28 0.47 9.58 6.74
CA GLY A 28 -0.85 10.08 7.14
C GLY A 28 -2.01 9.17 6.70
N PRO A 29 -3.04 9.70 6.00
CA PRO A 29 -4.22 8.93 5.58
C PRO A 29 -3.99 8.03 4.36
N VAL A 30 -2.79 8.01 3.78
CA VAL A 30 -2.49 7.32 2.51
C VAL A 30 -1.45 6.24 2.72
N CYS A 31 -1.74 5.04 2.22
CA CYS A 31 -0.83 3.90 2.20
C CYS A 31 -0.63 3.40 0.77
N ALA A 32 0.61 3.11 0.38
CA ALA A 32 0.88 2.44 -0.88
C ALA A 32 0.55 0.95 -0.74
N ASP A 33 -0.44 0.48 -1.49
CA ASP A 33 -0.88 -0.93 -1.48
C ASP A 33 -0.07 -1.76 -2.49
N GLY A 34 0.39 -1.14 -3.57
CA GLY A 34 1.25 -1.79 -4.55
C GLY A 34 1.77 -0.80 -5.59
N ILE A 35 2.97 -1.07 -6.09
CA ILE A 35 3.56 -0.35 -7.22
C ILE A 35 3.75 -1.36 -8.33
N THR A 36 3.08 -1.16 -9.46
CA THR A 36 3.21 -2.07 -10.61
C THR A 36 3.78 -1.33 -11.80
N ARG A 37 4.81 -1.94 -12.39
CA ARG A 37 5.36 -1.53 -13.68
C ARG A 37 5.05 -2.64 -14.67
N SER A 38 4.37 -2.33 -15.76
CA SER A 38 4.24 -3.26 -16.88
C SER A 38 5.28 -2.93 -17.93
N ALA A 39 5.79 -3.94 -18.64
CA ALA A 39 6.64 -3.71 -19.82
C ALA A 39 5.89 -3.01 -20.97
N LYS A 40 4.54 -3.02 -20.94
CA LYS A 40 3.69 -2.41 -21.98
C LYS A 40 2.90 -1.18 -21.52
N ASN A 41 2.81 -0.92 -20.21
CA ASN A 41 2.02 0.19 -19.66
C ASN A 41 2.89 1.06 -18.75
N HIS A 42 2.55 2.34 -18.67
CA HIS A 42 3.10 3.28 -17.69
C HIS A 42 2.99 2.74 -16.25
N TRP A 43 3.85 3.24 -15.37
CA TRP A 43 3.76 2.93 -13.95
C TRP A 43 2.36 3.21 -13.41
N GLN A 44 1.81 2.25 -12.66
CA GLN A 44 0.57 2.42 -11.89
C GLN A 44 0.91 2.29 -10.41
N LEU A 45 0.53 3.32 -9.66
CA LEU A 45 0.64 3.31 -8.20
C LEU A 45 -0.74 3.12 -7.60
N VAL A 46 -0.89 2.06 -6.84
CA VAL A 46 -2.15 1.71 -6.17
C VAL A 46 -2.05 2.18 -4.72
N LEU A 47 -2.95 3.07 -4.34
CA LEU A 47 -3.01 3.69 -3.03
C LEU A 47 -4.27 3.26 -2.30
N ARG A 48 -4.15 3.10 -0.99
CA ARG A 48 -5.27 2.95 -0.07
C ARG A 48 -5.41 4.22 0.75
N LEU A 49 -6.63 4.75 0.78
CA LEU A 49 -7.00 5.95 1.51
C LEU A 49 -7.85 5.54 2.70
N ASN A 50 -7.64 6.20 3.84
CA ASN A 50 -8.54 6.08 4.98
C ASN A 50 -8.79 7.47 5.58
N ASP A 51 -10.00 7.71 6.08
CA ASP A 51 -10.32 8.92 6.84
C ASP A 51 -10.63 8.62 8.31
N GLN A 52 -10.90 9.68 9.08
CA GLN A 52 -11.24 9.59 10.50
C GLN A 52 -12.66 9.05 10.75
N GLN A 53 -13.49 8.98 9.71
CA GLN A 53 -14.86 8.46 9.77
C GLN A 53 -14.89 6.94 9.51
N GLY A 54 -13.74 6.35 9.20
CA GLY A 54 -13.58 4.92 8.95
C GLY A 54 -13.83 4.52 7.50
N HIS A 55 -14.03 5.49 6.58
CA HIS A 55 -14.12 5.19 5.16
C HIS A 55 -12.77 4.73 4.64
N ARG A 56 -12.81 3.76 3.73
CA ARG A 56 -11.62 3.19 3.10
C ARG A 56 -11.82 3.10 1.61
N GLU A 57 -10.85 3.60 0.86
CA GLU A 57 -10.89 3.56 -0.60
C GLU A 57 -9.59 3.03 -1.17
N LYS A 58 -9.68 2.44 -2.36
CA LYS A 58 -8.53 2.04 -3.16
C LYS A 58 -8.55 2.83 -4.45
N VAL A 59 -7.46 3.53 -4.73
CA VAL A 59 -7.34 4.45 -5.86
C VAL A 59 -6.08 4.13 -6.65
N VAL A 60 -6.10 4.42 -7.94
CA VAL A 60 -4.96 4.18 -8.84
C VAL A 60 -4.49 5.51 -9.40
N MET A 61 -3.22 5.82 -9.23
CA MET A 61 -2.58 6.95 -9.89
C MET A 61 -2.23 6.57 -11.33
N ASN A 62 -2.76 7.35 -12.28
CA ASN A 62 -2.36 7.32 -13.66
C ASN A 62 -1.30 8.40 -13.89
N CYS A 63 -0.04 8.00 -13.95
CA CYS A 63 1.06 8.95 -14.10
C CYS A 63 1.02 9.74 -15.41
N ARG A 64 0.52 9.14 -16.50
CA ARG A 64 0.37 9.85 -17.79
C ARG A 64 -0.63 11.01 -17.68
N ALA A 65 -1.71 10.83 -16.94
CA ALA A 65 -2.74 11.86 -16.79
C ALA A 65 -2.53 12.76 -15.55
N GLY A 66 -1.62 12.38 -14.65
CA GLY A 66 -1.42 13.05 -13.36
C GLY A 66 -2.66 13.00 -12.45
N GLN A 67 -3.51 11.99 -12.59
CA GLN A 67 -4.81 11.93 -11.94
C GLN A 67 -5.08 10.57 -11.28
N LEU A 68 -5.85 10.61 -10.20
CA LEU A 68 -6.36 9.42 -9.53
C LEU A 68 -7.62 8.89 -10.21
N SER A 69 -7.75 7.57 -10.21
CA SER A 69 -8.99 6.87 -10.57
C SER A 69 -9.51 6.04 -9.40
N PRO A 70 -10.80 6.17 -9.02
CA PRO A 70 -11.74 7.17 -9.53
C PRO A 70 -11.32 8.62 -9.17
N MET A 71 -11.94 9.64 -9.76
CA MET A 71 -11.59 11.05 -9.47
C MET A 71 -12.19 11.56 -8.16
N SER A 72 -13.30 10.96 -7.71
CA SER A 72 -14.03 11.37 -6.51
C SER A 72 -14.41 10.16 -5.65
N GLY A 73 -14.77 10.44 -4.40
CA GLY A 73 -15.17 9.45 -3.40
C GLY A 73 -15.35 10.09 -2.03
N PRO A 74 -15.84 9.34 -1.02
CA PRO A 74 -16.00 9.82 0.34
C PRO A 74 -14.71 10.27 1.03
N VAL A 75 -13.53 9.75 0.63
CA VAL A 75 -12.25 10.10 1.26
C VAL A 75 -11.57 11.22 0.47
N ASP A 76 -10.98 12.19 1.17
CA ASP A 76 -10.20 13.28 0.56
C ASP A 76 -9.00 12.73 -0.24
N ARG A 77 -8.84 13.25 -1.47
CA ARG A 77 -7.86 12.81 -2.47
C ARG A 77 -6.73 13.81 -2.68
N ALA A 78 -6.80 15.01 -2.09
CA ALA A 78 -5.77 16.02 -2.26
C ALA A 78 -4.38 15.48 -1.87
N TYR A 79 -4.30 14.84 -0.69
CA TYR A 79 -3.06 14.27 -0.19
C TYR A 79 -2.55 13.10 -1.04
N ALA A 80 -3.45 12.20 -1.45
CA ALA A 80 -3.12 11.07 -2.32
C ALA A 80 -2.65 11.51 -3.72
N THR A 81 -3.24 12.58 -4.24
CA THR A 81 -2.86 13.18 -5.53
C THR A 81 -1.44 13.74 -5.45
N ALA A 82 -1.13 14.51 -4.40
CA ALA A 82 0.21 15.06 -4.18
C ALA A 82 1.27 13.96 -4.07
N ILE A 83 0.99 12.89 -3.32
CA ILE A 83 1.90 11.73 -3.19
C ILE A 83 2.06 11.02 -4.53
N GLY A 84 0.96 10.75 -5.22
CA GLY A 84 1.01 10.04 -6.50
C GLY A 84 1.78 10.83 -7.55
N LEU A 85 1.58 12.14 -7.65
CA LEU A 85 2.36 13.00 -8.56
C LEU A 85 3.86 12.97 -8.21
N ARG A 86 4.20 13.01 -6.92
CA ARG A 86 5.59 12.89 -6.49
C ARG A 86 6.17 11.52 -6.84
N ALA A 87 5.40 10.45 -6.70
CA ALA A 87 5.82 9.10 -7.04
C ALA A 87 6.03 8.93 -8.55
N CYS A 88 5.16 9.49 -9.38
CA CYS A 88 5.33 9.49 -10.85
C CYS A 88 6.64 10.17 -11.26
N ARG A 89 6.96 11.31 -10.65
CA ARG A 89 8.26 11.99 -10.85
C ARG A 89 9.45 11.11 -10.49
N LEU A 90 9.40 10.48 -9.33
CA LEU A 90 10.47 9.57 -8.88
C LEU A 90 10.59 8.32 -9.76
N ALA A 91 9.51 7.90 -10.41
CA ALA A 91 9.48 6.79 -11.35
C ALA A 91 9.96 7.19 -12.77
N GLY A 92 10.27 8.48 -13.01
CA GLY A 92 10.66 8.99 -14.32
C GLY A 92 9.51 9.05 -15.32
N GLU A 93 8.28 9.20 -14.83
CA GLU A 93 7.04 9.32 -15.63
C GLU A 93 6.61 10.79 -15.81
N ASP A 94 7.51 11.74 -15.54
CA ASP A 94 7.27 13.13 -15.91
C ASP A 94 7.21 13.25 -17.44
N ALA A 95 6.18 13.92 -17.94
CA ALA A 95 6.05 14.28 -19.35
C ALA A 95 7.15 15.25 -19.79
#